data_AF-U5EUX3-F1
#
_entry.id   AF-U5EUX3-F1
#
_cell.length_a   1.000
_cell.length_b   1.000
_cell.length_c   1.000
_cell.angle_alpha   90.00
_cell.angle_beta   90.00
_cell.angle_gamma   90.00
#
_symmetry.space_group_name_H-M   'P 1'
#
loop_
_entity.id
_entity.type
_entity.pdbx_description
1 polymer ?
#
loop_
_entity_poly.entity_id
_entity_poly.type
_entity_poly.pdbx_seq_one_letter_code
_entity_poly.pdbx_strand_id
1 'polypeptide(L)'
;MAWSKYQLILAATLVITGSINTLSTKWADNLSARGSDGNVRKFEHPFVQACAMFLGEFLCLLTFKFAYYYLRRKNDGSEDRHDLVKGNRDFSPFILLLPALCDMIATSIMYVGLNLTYASSFQMFRGSVIVFVGMLSVAFLNRQLVAREWSGIAIIILGLAIVGASDFLANDGGASKSRNDVITGDLLIISAQIITAVQMVYEEKYVAGLDIPALQAVGWEGFFGFCVLGLLLIPMYYIHVPAPFNTNAHGVLEDLPDALVQIGNNPFLIMAIGGTIISIAFFNFAGISVTKEISATTRMVLDSVRTLVIWTVALLLQWQIFHWLQVLGFSLLLFGMCLYNNILISNGISAVRRWYLRRVYGEMTEEIIVNRQADA
;
A
#
# COMPACT_ATOMS: atom_id res chain seq x y z
N MET A 1 0.27 -16.18 19.12
CA MET A 1 -0.08 -15.04 19.98
C MET A 1 -1.33 -14.40 19.42
N ALA A 2 -2.32 -14.09 20.25
CA ALA A 2 -3.51 -13.36 19.81
C ALA A 2 -3.15 -11.87 19.67
N TRP A 3 -3.55 -11.23 18.57
CA TRP A 3 -3.36 -9.79 18.37
C TRP A 3 -4.14 -8.99 19.41
N SER A 4 -3.59 -7.85 19.84
CA SER A 4 -4.31 -6.93 20.72
C SER A 4 -5.50 -6.30 19.98
N LYS A 5 -6.48 -5.78 20.74
CA LYS A 5 -7.60 -5.03 20.14
C LYS A 5 -7.11 -3.83 19.32
N TYR A 6 -6.05 -3.17 19.78
CA TYR A 6 -5.43 -2.05 19.09
C TYR A 6 -4.80 -2.48 17.75
N GLN A 7 -4.02 -3.56 17.75
CA GLN A 7 -3.43 -4.14 16.53
C GLN A 7 -4.48 -4.56 15.50
N LEU A 8 -5.61 -5.13 15.94
CA LEU A 8 -6.73 -5.48 15.06
C LEU A 8 -7.39 -4.24 14.44
N ILE A 9 -7.58 -3.17 15.22
CA ILE A 9 -8.14 -1.90 14.72
C ILE A 9 -7.20 -1.28 13.68
N LEU A 10 -5.89 -1.26 13.94
CA LEU A 10 -4.90 -0.77 12.99
C LEU A 10 -4.92 -1.57 11.68
N ALA A 11 -4.95 -2.91 11.78
CA ALA A 11 -5.01 -3.78 10.62
C ALA A 11 -6.29 -3.57 9.79
N ALA A 12 -7.45 -3.46 10.45
CA ALA A 12 -8.72 -3.18 9.78
C ALA A 12 -8.72 -1.79 9.13
N THR A 13 -8.20 -0.78 9.83
CA THR A 13 -8.08 0.60 9.30
C THR A 13 -7.23 0.60 8.03
N LEU A 14 -6.04 -0.02 8.06
CA LEU A 14 -5.14 -0.13 6.91
C LEU A 14 -5.85 -0.74 5.70
N VAL A 15 -6.53 -1.87 5.87
CA VAL A 15 -7.20 -2.56 4.76
C VAL A 15 -8.35 -1.73 4.21
N ILE A 16 -9.20 -1.16 5.08
CA ILE A 16 -10.39 -0.40 4.68
C ILE A 16 -10.00 0.91 3.99
N THR A 17 -9.19 1.74 4.66
CA THR A 17 -8.83 3.05 4.12
C THR A 17 -7.90 2.93 2.92
N GLY A 18 -7.02 1.93 2.90
CA GLY A 18 -6.23 1.61 1.71
C GLY A 18 -7.10 1.18 0.52
N SER A 19 -8.17 0.42 0.75
CA SER A 19 -9.11 0.03 -0.32
C SER A 19 -9.89 1.25 -0.83
N ILE A 20 -10.39 2.10 0.08
CA ILE A 20 -11.07 3.36 -0.27
C ILE A 20 -10.14 4.26 -1.09
N ASN A 21 -8.87 4.37 -0.71
CA ASN A 21 -7.88 5.18 -1.43
C ASN A 21 -7.76 4.72 -2.89
N THR A 22 -7.47 3.44 -3.13
CA THR A 22 -7.30 2.94 -4.50
C THR A 22 -8.59 3.02 -5.32
N LEU A 23 -9.76 2.76 -4.70
CA LEU A 23 -11.04 2.90 -5.38
C LEU A 23 -11.37 4.36 -5.71
N SER A 24 -11.03 5.31 -4.83
CA SER A 24 -11.25 6.74 -5.06
C SER A 24 -10.35 7.28 -6.16
N THR A 25 -9.07 6.89 -6.18
CA THR A 25 -8.14 7.22 -7.28
C THR A 25 -8.64 6.65 -8.61
N LYS A 26 -9.02 5.37 -8.64
CA LYS A 26 -9.59 4.75 -9.85
C LYS A 26 -10.91 5.40 -10.28
N TRP A 27 -11.71 5.87 -9.32
CA TRP A 27 -12.93 6.60 -9.63
C TRP A 27 -12.60 7.96 -10.27
N ALA A 28 -11.59 8.67 -9.76
CA ALA A 28 -11.09 9.90 -10.38
C ALA A 28 -10.64 9.67 -11.83
N ASP A 29 -9.83 8.62 -12.10
CA ASP A 29 -9.33 8.30 -13.45
C ASP A 29 -10.46 8.04 -14.47
N ASN A 30 -11.60 7.51 -14.01
CA ASN A 30 -12.75 7.21 -14.87
C ASN A 30 -13.67 8.41 -15.09
N LEU A 31 -13.56 9.44 -14.26
CA LEU A 31 -14.34 10.65 -14.42
C LEU A 31 -13.79 11.48 -15.59
N SER A 32 -14.70 12.11 -16.32
CA SER A 32 -14.35 13.06 -17.37
C SER A 32 -14.75 14.46 -16.95
N ALA A 33 -13.93 15.43 -17.29
CA ALA A 33 -14.17 16.82 -16.99
C ALA A 33 -13.72 17.69 -18.16
N ARG A 34 -14.22 18.92 -18.17
CA ARG A 34 -13.83 19.91 -19.18
C ARG A 34 -12.45 20.46 -18.83
N GLY A 35 -11.49 20.27 -19.73
CA GLY A 35 -10.15 20.83 -19.63
C GLY A 35 -10.09 22.32 -19.93
N SER A 36 -8.90 22.87 -19.78
CA SER A 36 -8.51 24.26 -20.06
C SER A 36 -8.77 24.69 -21.52
N ASP A 37 -8.71 23.76 -22.47
CA ASP A 37 -9.02 23.97 -23.88
C ASP A 37 -10.52 23.83 -24.22
N GLY A 38 -11.36 23.57 -23.22
CA GLY A 38 -12.81 23.43 -23.38
C GLY A 38 -13.28 22.04 -23.86
N ASN A 39 -12.35 21.11 -24.14
CA ASN A 39 -12.68 19.74 -24.52
C ASN A 39 -12.89 18.85 -23.29
N VAL A 40 -13.78 17.86 -23.42
CA VAL A 40 -14.03 16.89 -22.35
C VAL A 40 -13.05 15.73 -22.51
N ARG A 41 -12.21 15.51 -21.50
CA ARG A 41 -11.26 14.40 -21.44
C ARG A 41 -11.41 13.67 -20.11
N LYS A 42 -10.85 12.46 -20.04
CA LYS A 42 -10.68 11.75 -18.77
C LYS A 42 -9.62 12.44 -17.92
N PHE A 43 -9.75 12.29 -16.61
CA PHE A 43 -8.80 12.84 -15.66
C PHE A 43 -7.53 11.96 -15.61
N GLU A 44 -6.59 12.22 -16.52
CA GLU A 44 -5.32 11.48 -16.67
C GLU A 44 -4.13 12.28 -16.09
N HIS A 45 -4.17 12.50 -14.78
CA HIS A 45 -3.20 13.35 -14.05
C HIS A 45 -2.55 12.63 -12.86
N PRO A 46 -1.75 11.59 -13.14
CA PRO A 46 -1.19 10.68 -12.14
C PRO A 46 -0.24 11.33 -11.14
N PHE A 47 0.62 12.26 -11.57
CA PHE A 47 1.57 12.91 -10.69
C PHE A 47 0.87 13.99 -9.86
N VAL A 48 -0.20 14.60 -10.38
CA VAL A 48 -1.08 15.47 -9.58
C VAL A 48 -1.83 14.67 -8.52
N GLN A 49 -2.34 13.48 -8.86
CA GLN A 49 -2.95 12.57 -7.89
C GLN A 49 -1.94 12.10 -6.83
N ALA A 50 -0.72 11.76 -7.22
CA ALA A 50 0.34 11.42 -6.28
C ALA A 50 0.71 12.61 -5.37
N CYS A 51 0.71 13.83 -5.91
CA CYS A 51 0.88 15.05 -5.12
C CYS A 51 -0.25 15.23 -4.10
N ALA A 52 -1.50 14.93 -4.48
CA ALA A 52 -2.64 14.92 -3.55
C ALA A 52 -2.50 13.82 -2.48
N MET A 53 -1.93 12.65 -2.81
CA MET A 53 -1.63 11.60 -1.83
C MET A 53 -0.61 12.10 -0.78
N PHE A 54 0.52 12.67 -1.22
CA PHE A 54 1.51 13.26 -0.32
C PHE A 54 0.97 14.44 0.49
N LEU A 55 0.03 15.21 -0.06
CA LEU A 55 -0.68 16.25 0.69
C LEU A 55 -1.47 15.62 1.86
N GLY A 56 -2.18 14.52 1.63
CA GLY A 56 -2.89 13.80 2.70
C GLY A 56 -1.96 13.30 3.80
N GLU A 57 -0.80 12.77 3.43
CA GLU A 57 0.24 12.40 4.40
C GLU A 57 0.78 13.61 5.16
N PHE A 58 1.04 14.72 4.48
CA PHE A 58 1.50 15.95 5.13
C PHE A 58 0.48 16.49 6.15
N LEU A 59 -0.82 16.32 5.93
CA LEU A 59 -1.86 16.67 6.91
C LEU A 59 -1.76 15.86 8.21
N CYS A 60 -1.13 14.68 8.21
CA CYS A 60 -0.80 13.94 9.43
C CYS A 60 0.14 14.74 10.33
N LEU A 61 1.11 15.49 9.75
CA LEU A 61 2.02 16.33 10.53
C LEU A 61 1.26 17.45 11.26
N LEU A 62 0.28 18.06 10.59
CA LEU A 62 -0.57 19.09 11.19
C LEU A 62 -1.42 18.51 12.32
N THR A 63 -2.00 17.33 12.09
CA THR A 63 -2.78 16.60 13.09
C THR A 63 -1.93 16.24 14.31
N PHE A 64 -0.68 15.79 14.09
CA PHE A 64 0.28 15.51 15.14
C PHE A 64 0.62 16.75 15.97
N LYS A 65 0.97 17.87 15.30
CA LYS A 65 1.30 19.12 16.00
C LYS A 65 0.11 19.66 16.80
N PHE A 66 -1.10 19.57 16.25
CA PHE A 66 -2.32 19.97 16.96
C PHE A 66 -2.57 19.09 18.18
N ALA A 67 -2.50 17.76 18.02
CA ALA A 67 -2.66 16.82 19.13
C ALA A 67 -1.59 17.01 20.22
N TYR A 68 -0.32 17.18 19.83
CA TYR A 68 0.79 17.45 20.75
C TYR A 68 0.58 18.76 21.51
N TYR A 69 0.25 19.86 20.82
CA TYR A 69 0.00 21.15 21.47
C TYR A 69 -1.19 21.08 22.44
N TYR A 70 -2.28 20.42 22.03
CA TYR A 70 -3.46 20.24 22.87
C TYR A 70 -3.16 19.42 24.13
N LEU A 71 -2.43 18.30 24.02
CA LEU A 71 -2.03 17.48 25.15
C LEU A 71 -1.04 18.20 26.06
N ARG A 72 -0.08 18.92 25.49
CA ARG A 72 0.87 19.74 26.27
C ARG A 72 0.18 20.84 27.05
N ARG A 73 -0.88 21.41 26.51
CA ARG A 73 -1.70 22.42 27.21
C ARG A 73 -2.43 21.86 28.43
N LYS A 74 -2.72 20.55 28.49
CA LYS A 74 -3.29 19.90 29.68
C LYS A 74 -2.29 19.80 30.84
N ASN A 75 -0.99 19.87 30.56
CA ASN A 75 0.10 19.88 31.54
C ASN A 75 0.04 18.70 32.56
N ASP A 76 -0.49 17.56 32.13
CA ASP A 76 -0.68 16.34 32.93
C ASP A 76 0.29 15.20 32.53
N GLY A 77 1.20 15.46 31.59
CA GLY A 77 2.10 14.46 31.01
C GLY A 77 1.43 13.49 30.04
N SER A 78 0.19 13.75 29.60
CA SER A 78 -0.52 12.91 28.63
C SER A 78 0.15 12.86 27.26
N GLU A 79 0.99 13.84 26.92
CA GLU A 79 1.76 13.85 25.68
C GLU A 79 2.62 12.59 25.51
N ASP A 80 3.22 12.10 26.60
CA ASP A 80 4.11 10.93 26.57
C ASP A 80 3.38 9.59 26.72
N ARG A 81 2.08 9.63 27.03
CA ARG A 81 1.24 8.43 27.21
C ARG A 81 0.30 8.17 26.05
N HIS A 82 -0.05 9.18 25.28
CA HIS A 82 -1.04 9.06 24.21
C HIS A 82 -0.43 8.42 22.95
N ASP A 83 -1.01 7.32 22.46
CA ASP A 83 -0.44 6.50 21.37
C ASP A 83 -0.13 7.29 20.07
N LEU A 84 -0.88 8.37 19.81
CA LEU A 84 -0.67 9.24 18.65
C LEU A 84 0.62 10.09 18.71
N VAL A 85 1.09 10.40 19.92
CA VAL A 85 2.17 11.38 20.16
C VAL A 85 3.34 10.82 20.96
N LYS A 86 3.16 9.61 21.50
CA LYS A 86 4.18 8.83 22.17
C LYS A 86 5.26 8.38 21.19
N GLY A 87 6.51 8.46 21.64
CA GLY A 87 7.69 8.05 20.90
C GLY A 87 8.80 9.10 20.96
N ASN A 88 9.92 8.82 20.33
CA ASN A 88 11.03 9.75 20.21
C ASN A 88 10.70 10.87 19.22
N ARG A 89 10.67 12.10 19.73
CA ARG A 89 10.38 13.31 18.94
C ARG A 89 11.65 14.03 18.49
N ASP A 90 12.79 13.71 19.12
CA ASP A 90 14.09 14.32 18.87
C ASP A 90 14.89 13.42 17.90
N PHE A 91 14.64 13.63 16.61
CA PHE A 91 15.39 13.00 15.53
C PHE A 91 15.55 14.00 14.38
N SER A 92 16.52 13.76 13.50
CA SER A 92 16.69 14.57 12.30
C SER A 92 15.61 14.20 11.26
N PRO A 93 14.73 15.13 10.84
CA PRO A 93 13.67 14.83 9.87
C PRO A 93 14.20 14.26 8.54
N PHE A 94 15.44 14.60 8.16
CA PHE A 94 16.11 14.12 6.95
C PHE A 94 16.24 12.60 6.86
N ILE A 95 16.13 11.85 7.97
CA ILE A 95 16.07 10.38 7.95
C ILE A 95 14.86 9.91 7.11
N LEU A 96 13.76 10.67 7.12
CA LEU A 96 12.53 10.36 6.40
C LEU A 96 12.52 10.85 4.94
N LEU A 97 13.58 11.55 4.51
CA LEU A 97 13.71 11.97 3.11
C LEU A 97 13.96 10.76 2.21
N LEU A 98 14.80 9.81 2.62
CA LEU A 98 15.10 8.62 1.84
C LEU A 98 13.85 7.75 1.58
N PRO A 99 13.04 7.37 2.59
CA PRO A 99 11.82 6.60 2.34
C PRO A 99 10.82 7.38 1.48
N ALA A 100 10.68 8.71 1.66
CA ALA A 100 9.83 9.53 0.80
C ALA A 100 10.29 9.54 -0.68
N LEU A 101 11.61 9.61 -0.93
CA LEU A 101 12.15 9.50 -2.28
C LEU A 101 11.94 8.10 -2.87
N CYS A 102 12.13 7.05 -2.07
CA CYS A 102 11.86 5.68 -2.50
C CYS A 102 10.39 5.48 -2.88
N ASP A 103 9.45 5.96 -2.05
CA ASP A 103 8.01 5.87 -2.34
C ASP A 103 7.63 6.63 -3.62
N MET A 104 8.12 7.87 -3.77
CA MET A 104 7.88 8.68 -4.96
C MET A 104 8.42 8.01 -6.23
N ILE A 105 9.67 7.51 -6.20
CA ILE A 105 10.30 6.84 -7.34
C ILE A 105 9.56 5.53 -7.67
N ALA A 106 9.26 4.73 -6.65
CA ALA A 106 8.53 3.47 -6.84
C ALA A 106 7.15 3.72 -7.44
N THR A 107 6.40 4.69 -6.91
CA THR A 107 5.06 5.07 -7.42
C THR A 107 5.11 5.59 -8.85
N SER A 108 6.12 6.39 -9.19
CA SER A 108 6.32 6.88 -10.55
C SER A 108 6.61 5.73 -11.54
N ILE A 109 7.50 4.80 -11.19
CA ILE A 109 7.81 3.62 -12.02
C ILE A 109 6.58 2.71 -12.14
N MET A 110 5.83 2.52 -11.05
CA MET A 110 4.58 1.76 -11.03
C MET A 110 3.55 2.37 -11.99
N TYR A 111 3.43 3.69 -12.03
CA TYR A 111 2.51 4.36 -12.94
C TYR A 111 2.87 4.16 -14.41
N VAL A 112 4.16 4.31 -14.75
CA VAL A 112 4.65 4.00 -16.11
C VAL A 112 4.39 2.54 -16.45
N GLY A 113 4.63 1.63 -15.51
CA GLY A 113 4.33 0.21 -15.67
C GLY A 113 2.85 -0.05 -15.96
N LEU A 114 1.93 0.58 -15.23
CA LEU A 114 0.48 0.45 -15.41
C LEU A 114 0.01 0.88 -16.80
N ASN A 115 0.64 1.89 -17.40
CA ASN A 115 0.35 2.31 -18.77
C ASN A 115 0.78 1.27 -19.81
N LEU A 116 1.78 0.45 -19.51
CA LEU A 116 2.33 -0.56 -20.42
C LEU A 116 1.74 -1.96 -20.22
N THR A 117 1.32 -2.32 -19.00
CA THR A 117 0.71 -3.64 -18.69
C THR A 117 -0.80 -3.54 -18.38
N TYR A 118 -1.42 -4.65 -17.99
CA TYR A 118 -2.82 -4.71 -17.57
C TYR A 118 -2.97 -4.39 -16.08
N ALA A 119 -4.08 -3.75 -15.71
CA ALA A 119 -4.35 -3.38 -14.32
C ALA A 119 -4.49 -4.60 -13.37
N SER A 120 -4.90 -5.77 -13.88
CA SER A 120 -4.93 -7.02 -13.09
C SER A 120 -3.51 -7.51 -12.77
N SER A 121 -2.64 -7.56 -13.79
CA SER A 121 -1.21 -7.89 -13.67
C SER A 121 -0.50 -6.95 -12.72
N PHE A 122 -0.76 -5.65 -12.82
CA PHE A 122 -0.24 -4.63 -11.90
C PHE A 122 -0.52 -4.97 -10.43
N GLN A 123 -1.77 -5.29 -10.10
CA GLN A 123 -2.16 -5.65 -8.74
C GLN A 123 -1.46 -6.93 -8.26
N MET A 124 -1.28 -7.91 -9.14
CA MET A 124 -0.65 -9.18 -8.80
C MET A 124 0.87 -9.03 -8.60
N PHE A 125 1.55 -8.27 -9.45
CA PHE A 125 2.99 -8.02 -9.33
C PHE A 125 3.35 -7.18 -8.11
N ARG A 126 2.43 -6.35 -7.57
CA ARG A 126 2.62 -5.70 -6.27
C ARG A 126 2.81 -6.70 -5.12
N GLY A 127 2.24 -7.91 -5.22
CA GLY A 127 2.46 -8.99 -4.25
C GLY A 127 3.91 -9.48 -4.17
N SER A 128 4.74 -9.19 -5.19
CA SER A 128 6.16 -9.59 -5.21
C SER A 128 7.01 -8.88 -4.15
N VAL A 129 6.55 -7.74 -3.62
CA VAL A 129 7.23 -6.97 -2.58
C VAL A 129 7.59 -7.82 -1.35
N ILE A 130 6.78 -8.82 -1.00
CA ILE A 130 7.02 -9.72 0.14
C ILE A 130 8.32 -10.51 -0.03
N VAL A 131 8.65 -10.91 -1.27
CA VAL A 131 9.89 -11.64 -1.56
C VAL A 131 11.09 -10.76 -1.24
N PHE A 132 11.08 -9.52 -1.73
CA PHE A 132 12.17 -8.57 -1.53
C PHE A 132 12.27 -8.09 -0.08
N VAL A 133 11.14 -7.78 0.58
CA VAL A 133 11.11 -7.42 2.00
C VAL A 133 11.67 -8.57 2.84
N GLY A 134 11.23 -9.81 2.60
CA GLY A 134 11.74 -10.98 3.31
C GLY A 134 13.27 -11.13 3.21
N MET A 135 13.82 -11.01 2.00
CA MET A 135 15.27 -11.09 1.77
C MET A 135 16.03 -9.92 2.42
N LEU A 136 15.54 -8.69 2.24
CA LEU A 136 16.17 -7.48 2.80
C LEU A 136 16.07 -7.43 4.33
N SER A 137 14.99 -7.94 4.94
CA SER A 137 14.86 -8.05 6.39
C SER A 137 15.88 -9.04 6.99
N VAL A 138 16.24 -10.12 6.29
CA VAL A 138 17.34 -11.00 6.72
C VAL A 138 18.67 -10.24 6.69
N ALA A 139 18.93 -9.48 5.62
CA ALA A 139 20.19 -8.78 5.43
C ALA A 139 20.38 -7.57 6.36
N PHE A 140 19.34 -6.77 6.58
CA PHE A 140 19.45 -5.47 7.26
C PHE A 140 18.89 -5.43 8.69
N LEU A 141 17.97 -6.33 9.03
CA LEU A 141 17.35 -6.44 10.36
C LEU A 141 17.78 -7.72 11.11
N ASN A 142 18.65 -8.55 10.53
CA ASN A 142 19.11 -9.82 11.11
C ASN A 142 17.96 -10.77 11.49
N ARG A 143 16.84 -10.71 10.75
CA ARG A 143 15.72 -11.63 10.97
C ARG A 143 16.08 -13.04 10.46
N GLN A 144 15.72 -14.07 11.22
CA GLN A 144 15.85 -15.46 10.76
C GLN A 144 14.54 -15.93 10.14
N LEU A 145 14.57 -16.28 8.85
CA LEU A 145 13.40 -16.84 8.17
C LEU A 145 13.29 -18.34 8.45
N VAL A 146 12.13 -18.77 8.95
CA VAL A 146 11.85 -20.20 9.16
C VAL A 146 11.55 -20.90 7.83
N ALA A 147 11.70 -22.24 7.79
CA ALA A 147 11.44 -23.02 6.57
C ALA A 147 10.07 -22.77 5.93
N ARG A 148 9.05 -22.45 6.75
CA ARG A 148 7.72 -22.06 6.28
C ARG A 148 7.74 -20.76 5.49
N GLU A 149 8.43 -19.73 5.96
CA GLU A 149 8.53 -18.44 5.27
C GLU A 149 9.25 -18.63 3.92
N TRP A 150 10.30 -19.44 3.87
CA TRP A 150 10.95 -19.83 2.61
C TRP A 150 10.01 -20.56 1.64
N SER A 151 9.21 -21.51 2.14
CA SER A 151 8.21 -22.19 1.30
C SER A 151 7.13 -21.24 0.78
N GLY A 152 6.71 -20.25 1.58
CA GLY A 152 5.79 -19.20 1.16
C GLY A 152 6.37 -18.34 0.04
N ILE A 153 7.64 -17.91 0.17
CA ILE A 153 8.36 -17.17 -0.86
C ILE A 153 8.44 -17.98 -2.17
N ALA A 154 8.78 -19.26 -2.11
CA ALA A 154 8.87 -20.12 -3.30
C ALA A 154 7.54 -20.21 -4.05
N ILE A 155 6.42 -20.34 -3.33
CA ILE A 155 5.08 -20.37 -3.91
C ILE A 155 4.71 -19.01 -4.52
N ILE A 156 5.07 -17.90 -3.86
CA ILE A 156 4.84 -16.55 -4.40
C ILE A 156 5.58 -16.38 -5.73
N ILE A 157 6.85 -16.79 -5.81
CA ILE A 157 7.64 -16.74 -7.06
C ILE A 157 6.98 -17.56 -8.17
N LEU A 158 6.47 -18.76 -7.85
CA LEU A 158 5.71 -19.57 -8.81
C LEU A 158 4.43 -18.87 -9.28
N GLY A 159 3.68 -18.25 -8.37
CA GLY A 159 2.49 -17.47 -8.69
C GLY A 159 2.80 -16.31 -9.63
N LEU A 160 3.85 -15.53 -9.35
CA LEU A 160 4.31 -14.43 -10.21
C LEU A 160 4.71 -14.91 -11.61
N ALA A 161 5.43 -16.05 -11.69
CA ALA A 161 5.83 -16.63 -12.97
C ALA A 161 4.62 -17.04 -13.82
N ILE A 162 3.58 -17.60 -13.20
CA ILE A 162 2.34 -17.97 -13.90
C ILE A 162 1.58 -16.73 -14.37
N VAL A 163 1.50 -15.67 -13.55
CA VAL A 163 0.87 -14.40 -13.95
C VAL A 163 1.60 -13.79 -15.15
N GLY A 164 2.93 -13.66 -15.09
CA GLY A 164 3.71 -13.13 -16.22
C GLY A 164 3.62 -13.99 -17.48
N ALA A 165 3.59 -15.33 -17.34
CA ALA A 165 3.33 -16.22 -18.47
C ALA A 165 1.91 -16.05 -19.05
N SER A 166 0.92 -15.76 -18.21
CA SER A 166 -0.46 -15.52 -18.66
C SER A 166 -0.58 -14.25 -19.49
N ASP A 167 0.14 -13.19 -19.12
CA ASP A 167 0.13 -11.93 -19.84
C ASP A 167 0.89 -12.05 -21.18
N PHE A 168 1.91 -12.90 -21.22
CA PHE A 168 2.61 -13.26 -22.44
C PHE A 168 1.69 -14.01 -23.44
N LEU A 169 0.89 -14.96 -22.95
CA LEU A 169 0.00 -15.80 -23.78
C LEU A 169 -1.30 -15.08 -24.19
N ALA A 170 -1.82 -14.17 -23.37
CA ALA A 170 -3.08 -13.47 -23.63
C ALA A 170 -3.02 -12.53 -24.85
N ASN A 171 -1.81 -12.13 -25.28
CA ASN A 171 -1.61 -11.21 -26.41
C ASN A 171 -1.73 -11.85 -27.80
N ASP A 172 -1.88 -13.17 -27.92
CA ASP A 172 -2.09 -13.82 -29.22
C ASP A 172 -3.52 -13.63 -29.78
N GLY A 173 -4.41 -12.97 -29.02
CA GLY A 173 -5.83 -12.75 -29.34
C GLY A 173 -6.23 -11.35 -29.86
N GLY A 174 -5.29 -10.50 -30.27
CA GLY A 174 -5.60 -9.20 -30.90
C GLY A 174 -5.83 -8.02 -29.94
N ALA A 175 -5.13 -7.98 -28.79
CA ALA A 175 -5.20 -6.87 -27.85
C ALA A 175 -4.37 -5.64 -28.29
N SER A 176 -4.77 -4.46 -27.82
CA SER A 176 -4.26 -3.14 -28.24
C SER A 176 -2.86 -2.77 -27.74
N LYS A 177 -2.19 -3.62 -26.95
CA LYS A 177 -0.84 -3.35 -26.40
C LYS A 177 0.19 -4.31 -27.00
N SER A 178 1.37 -3.81 -27.38
CA SER A 178 2.42 -4.66 -27.92
C SER A 178 2.95 -5.62 -26.85
N ARG A 179 3.41 -6.81 -27.27
CA ARG A 179 4.03 -7.81 -26.38
C ARG A 179 5.21 -7.22 -25.61
N ASN A 180 6.03 -6.40 -26.28
CA ASN A 180 7.18 -5.74 -25.64
C ASN A 180 6.73 -4.72 -24.59
N ASP A 181 5.60 -4.05 -24.80
CA ASP A 181 5.08 -3.07 -23.84
C ASP A 181 4.66 -3.79 -22.56
N VAL A 182 3.91 -4.89 -22.67
CA VAL A 182 3.44 -5.66 -21.51
C VAL A 182 4.62 -6.20 -20.70
N ILE A 183 5.60 -6.84 -21.35
CA ILE A 183 6.81 -7.36 -20.67
C ILE A 183 7.58 -6.23 -19.97
N THR A 184 7.75 -5.09 -20.67
CA THR A 184 8.44 -3.94 -20.09
C THR A 184 7.68 -3.40 -18.88
N GLY A 185 6.35 -3.30 -18.97
CA GLY A 185 5.48 -2.89 -17.87
C GLY A 185 5.61 -3.80 -16.65
N ASP A 186 5.56 -5.11 -16.85
CA ASP A 186 5.69 -6.10 -15.77
C ASP A 186 7.05 -6.01 -15.07
N LEU A 187 8.14 -5.92 -15.84
CA LEU A 187 9.50 -5.76 -15.31
C LEU A 187 9.69 -4.44 -14.55
N LEU A 188 9.10 -3.35 -15.04
CA LEU A 188 9.11 -2.06 -14.33
C LEU A 188 8.39 -2.17 -12.99
N ILE A 189 7.23 -2.84 -12.93
CA ILE A 189 6.49 -3.01 -11.68
C ILE A 189 7.28 -3.85 -10.67
N ILE A 190 7.91 -4.94 -11.11
CA ILE A 190 8.79 -5.76 -10.23
C ILE A 190 9.96 -4.91 -9.73
N SER A 191 10.58 -4.12 -10.60
CA SER A 191 11.68 -3.21 -10.22
C SER A 191 11.23 -2.18 -9.19
N ALA A 192 10.01 -1.62 -9.34
CA ALA A 192 9.43 -0.72 -8.35
C ALA A 192 9.15 -1.41 -7.00
N GLN A 193 8.80 -2.70 -6.99
CA GLN A 193 8.62 -3.45 -5.74
C GLN A 193 9.93 -3.63 -4.96
N ILE A 194 11.08 -3.68 -5.64
CA ILE A 194 12.39 -3.69 -4.96
C ILE A 194 12.60 -2.37 -4.20
N ILE A 195 12.32 -1.24 -4.84
CA ILE A 195 12.45 0.09 -4.22
C ILE A 195 11.46 0.24 -3.04
N THR A 196 10.23 -0.23 -3.24
CA THR A 196 9.20 -0.26 -2.18
C THR A 196 9.65 -1.13 -1.00
N ALA A 197 10.29 -2.27 -1.27
CA ALA A 197 10.83 -3.13 -0.21
C ALA A 197 11.98 -2.46 0.56
N VAL A 198 12.85 -1.70 -0.12
CA VAL A 198 13.90 -0.90 0.52
C VAL A 198 13.29 0.13 1.46
N GLN A 199 12.28 0.88 1.01
CA GLN A 199 11.54 1.84 1.84
C GLN A 199 11.01 1.16 3.12
N MET A 200 10.33 0.03 2.99
CA MET A 200 9.69 -0.64 4.14
C MET A 200 10.69 -1.18 5.15
N VAL A 201 11.79 -1.75 4.68
CA VAL A 201 12.87 -2.26 5.53
C VAL A 201 13.62 -1.11 6.20
N TYR A 202 13.77 0.02 5.49
CA TYR A 202 14.33 1.24 6.06
C TYR A 202 13.44 1.82 7.17
N GLU A 203 12.12 1.91 6.93
CA GLU A 203 11.15 2.35 7.92
C GLU A 203 11.16 1.44 9.16
N GLU A 204 11.17 0.11 8.98
CA GLU A 204 11.25 -0.82 10.11
C GLU A 204 12.55 -0.63 10.91
N LYS A 205 13.68 -0.39 10.23
CA LYS A 205 14.96 -0.19 10.90
C LYS A 205 15.06 1.13 11.66
N TYR A 206 14.62 2.23 11.06
CA TYR A 206 14.81 3.57 11.62
C TYR A 206 13.57 4.12 12.32
N VAL A 207 12.37 3.99 11.75
CA VAL A 207 11.14 4.51 12.36
C VAL A 207 10.73 3.67 13.57
N ALA A 208 10.77 2.35 13.46
CA ALA A 208 10.53 1.49 14.62
C ALA A 208 11.74 1.47 15.57
N GLY A 209 12.97 1.41 15.04
CA GLY A 209 14.19 1.38 15.86
C GLY A 209 14.47 2.64 16.68
N LEU A 210 14.11 3.83 16.18
CA LEU A 210 14.19 5.09 16.92
C LEU A 210 12.89 5.41 17.68
N ASP A 211 11.87 4.55 17.62
CA ASP A 211 10.55 4.77 18.20
C ASP A 211 9.89 6.09 17.79
N ILE A 212 10.03 6.50 16.52
CA ILE A 212 9.44 7.75 16.02
C ILE A 212 7.91 7.63 16.00
N PRO A 213 7.13 8.62 16.48
CA PRO A 213 5.67 8.57 16.42
C PRO A 213 5.17 8.40 14.98
N ALA A 214 4.28 7.44 14.74
CA ALA A 214 3.85 7.08 13.39
C ALA A 214 3.25 8.26 12.61
N LEU A 215 2.43 9.08 13.28
CA LEU A 215 1.80 10.26 12.68
C LEU A 215 2.83 11.34 12.29
N GLN A 216 3.92 11.46 13.06
CA GLN A 216 5.03 12.35 12.76
C GLN A 216 5.88 11.81 11.60
N ALA A 217 6.13 10.50 11.54
CA ALA A 217 6.87 9.87 10.45
C ALA A 217 6.17 10.08 9.10
N VAL A 218 4.90 9.68 9.00
CA VAL A 218 4.07 9.89 7.80
C VAL A 218 4.00 11.38 7.42
N GLY A 219 3.88 12.25 8.42
CA GLY A 219 3.80 13.68 8.19
C GLY A 219 5.05 14.29 7.53
N TRP A 220 6.24 13.85 7.92
CA TRP A 220 7.49 14.30 7.33
C TRP A 220 7.75 13.65 5.96
N GLU A 221 7.39 12.39 5.78
CA GLU A 221 7.44 11.73 4.46
C GLU A 221 6.55 12.48 3.46
N GLY A 222 5.30 12.76 3.84
CA GLY A 222 4.36 13.56 3.06
C GLY A 222 4.90 14.95 2.75
N PHE A 223 5.54 15.63 3.71
CA PHE A 223 6.15 16.94 3.46
C PHE A 223 7.26 16.87 2.41
N PHE A 224 8.21 15.95 2.54
CA PHE A 224 9.30 15.81 1.58
C PHE A 224 8.79 15.36 0.21
N GLY A 225 7.89 14.37 0.17
CA GLY A 225 7.26 13.89 -1.07
C GLY A 225 6.49 15.01 -1.78
N PHE A 226 5.67 15.77 -1.05
CA PHE A 226 4.91 16.90 -1.59
C PHE A 226 5.82 17.99 -2.15
N CYS A 227 6.87 18.38 -1.43
CA CYS A 227 7.82 19.38 -1.90
C CYS A 227 8.61 18.91 -3.12
N VAL A 228 9.17 17.70 -3.09
CA VAL A 228 9.99 17.17 -4.19
C VAL A 228 9.14 16.94 -5.43
N LEU A 229 8.00 16.25 -5.30
CA LEU A 229 7.13 15.99 -6.43
C LEU A 229 6.50 17.28 -6.95
N GLY A 230 6.07 18.18 -6.07
CA GLY A 230 5.54 19.50 -6.45
C GLY A 230 6.54 20.33 -7.25
N LEU A 231 7.84 20.28 -6.90
CA LEU A 231 8.90 20.89 -7.70
C LEU A 231 9.11 20.18 -9.04
N LEU A 232 8.97 18.84 -9.08
CA LEU A 232 9.08 18.05 -10.32
C LEU A 232 7.91 18.28 -11.28
N LEU A 233 6.72 18.67 -10.81
CA LEU A 233 5.59 19.03 -11.68
C LEU A 233 5.94 20.18 -12.64
N ILE A 234 6.84 21.09 -12.24
CA ILE A 234 7.26 22.24 -13.07
C ILE A 234 7.98 21.77 -14.34
N PRO A 235 9.09 21.01 -14.30
CA PRO A 235 9.72 20.50 -15.51
C PRO A 235 8.83 19.48 -16.24
N MET A 236 7.99 18.69 -15.55
CA MET A 236 7.07 17.74 -16.19
C MET A 236 6.08 18.42 -17.15
N TYR A 237 5.66 19.66 -16.84
CA TYR A 237 4.82 20.46 -17.74
C TYR A 237 5.51 20.81 -19.07
N TYR A 238 6.84 20.90 -19.11
CA TYR A 238 7.56 21.25 -20.35
C TYR A 238 7.99 20.02 -21.16
N ILE A 239 7.91 18.82 -20.59
CA ILE A 239 8.27 17.57 -21.26
C ILE A 239 7.08 17.09 -22.08
N HIS A 240 7.21 17.09 -23.41
CA HIS A 240 6.17 16.59 -24.31
C HIS A 240 6.28 15.07 -24.44
N VAL A 241 5.15 14.37 -24.34
CA VAL A 241 5.09 12.92 -24.47
C VAL A 241 4.06 12.51 -25.53
N PRO A 242 4.39 11.55 -26.41
CA PRO A 242 3.44 11.03 -27.38
C PRO A 242 2.42 10.10 -26.71
N ALA A 243 1.28 9.90 -27.35
CA ALA A 243 0.37 8.80 -27.01
C ALA A 243 1.13 7.46 -27.08
N PRO A 244 0.95 6.53 -26.12
CA PRO A 244 -0.14 6.44 -25.14
C PRO A 244 0.16 7.04 -23.75
N PHE A 245 1.25 7.78 -23.55
CA PHE A 245 1.70 8.15 -22.19
C PHE A 245 0.84 9.21 -21.51
N ASN A 246 0.27 10.16 -22.26
CA ASN A 246 -0.75 11.09 -21.78
C ASN A 246 -1.57 11.64 -22.97
N THR A 247 -2.84 11.95 -22.76
CA THR A 247 -3.73 12.59 -23.75
C THR A 247 -4.26 13.96 -23.31
N ASN A 248 -3.59 14.60 -22.33
CA ASN A 248 -3.94 15.93 -21.84
C ASN A 248 -3.92 17.03 -22.92
N ALA A 249 -4.47 18.19 -22.57
CA ALA A 249 -4.70 19.30 -23.50
C ALA A 249 -3.44 19.76 -24.24
N HIS A 250 -2.27 19.71 -23.59
CA HIS A 250 -1.00 20.20 -24.14
C HIS A 250 -0.04 19.09 -24.63
N GLY A 251 -0.40 17.81 -24.50
CA GLY A 251 0.47 16.68 -24.87
C GLY A 251 1.75 16.58 -24.03
N VAL A 252 1.69 17.02 -22.77
CA VAL A 252 2.83 17.06 -21.84
C VAL A 252 2.79 15.89 -20.87
N LEU A 253 3.89 15.62 -20.17
CA LEU A 253 3.96 14.49 -19.23
C LEU A 253 2.93 14.66 -18.10
N GLU A 254 2.83 15.87 -17.56
CA GLU A 254 1.84 16.23 -16.55
C GLU A 254 1.43 17.69 -16.70
N ASP A 255 0.13 17.95 -16.68
CA ASP A 255 -0.44 19.28 -16.87
C ASP A 255 -1.21 19.72 -15.62
N LEU A 256 -0.47 20.29 -14.67
CA LEU A 256 -1.05 20.77 -13.41
C LEU A 256 -2.14 21.85 -13.64
N PRO A 257 -1.94 22.87 -14.49
CA PRO A 257 -3.01 23.84 -14.80
C PRO A 257 -4.29 23.18 -15.33
N ASP A 258 -4.18 22.25 -16.28
CA ASP A 258 -5.35 21.54 -16.82
C ASP A 258 -6.03 20.68 -15.76
N ALA A 259 -5.25 19.97 -14.94
CA ALA A 259 -5.77 19.18 -13.83
C ALA A 259 -6.59 20.03 -12.86
N LEU A 260 -6.10 21.21 -12.46
CA LEU A 260 -6.81 22.12 -11.56
C LEU A 260 -8.12 22.63 -12.16
N VAL A 261 -8.14 22.91 -13.47
CA VAL A 261 -9.36 23.31 -14.19
C VAL A 261 -10.37 22.16 -14.24
N GLN A 262 -9.91 20.94 -14.55
CA GLN A 262 -10.76 19.75 -14.58
C GLN A 262 -11.38 19.47 -13.20
N ILE A 263 -10.60 19.59 -12.12
CA ILE A 263 -11.07 19.43 -10.74
C ILE A 263 -12.14 20.48 -10.40
N GLY A 264 -11.91 21.75 -10.76
CA GLY A 264 -12.88 22.82 -10.52
C GLY A 264 -14.20 22.65 -11.28
N ASN A 265 -14.14 22.02 -12.45
CA ASN A 265 -15.30 21.84 -13.34
C ASN A 265 -16.18 20.63 -13.01
N ASN A 266 -15.70 19.68 -12.20
CA ASN A 266 -16.47 18.47 -11.86
C ASN A 266 -16.48 18.21 -10.34
N PRO A 267 -17.62 18.39 -9.65
CA PRO A 267 -17.71 18.19 -8.20
C PRO A 267 -17.45 16.74 -7.78
N PHE A 268 -17.69 15.76 -8.66
CA PHE A 268 -17.36 14.36 -8.38
C PHE A 268 -15.84 14.13 -8.38
N LEU A 269 -15.05 14.87 -9.17
CA LEU A 269 -13.59 14.82 -9.10
C LEU A 269 -13.07 15.39 -7.78
N ILE A 270 -13.64 16.50 -7.30
CA ILE A 270 -13.29 17.07 -5.98
C ILE A 270 -13.57 16.03 -4.89
N MET A 271 -14.73 15.37 -4.93
CA MET A 271 -15.08 14.33 -3.97
C MET A 271 -14.12 13.14 -4.05
N ALA A 272 -13.75 12.69 -5.26
CA ALA A 272 -12.82 11.58 -5.45
C ALA A 272 -11.43 11.90 -4.89
N ILE A 273 -10.88 13.07 -5.22
CA ILE A 273 -9.57 13.53 -4.75
C ILE A 273 -9.59 13.80 -3.24
N GLY A 274 -10.64 14.40 -2.70
CA GLY A 274 -10.83 14.57 -1.26
C GLY A 274 -10.88 13.22 -0.53
N GLY A 275 -11.56 12.23 -1.13
CA GLY A 275 -11.56 10.84 -0.66
C GLY A 275 -10.15 10.24 -0.61
N THR A 276 -9.35 10.43 -1.65
CA THR A 276 -7.93 10.02 -1.71
C THR A 276 -7.11 10.71 -0.61
N ILE A 277 -7.20 12.04 -0.46
CA ILE A 277 -6.47 12.82 0.56
C ILE A 277 -6.78 12.36 1.99
N ILE A 278 -8.05 12.09 2.30
CA ILE A 278 -8.44 11.66 3.65
C ILE A 278 -8.02 10.20 3.89
N SER A 279 -8.31 9.32 2.93
CA SER A 279 -8.06 7.88 3.10
C SER A 279 -6.56 7.55 3.17
N ILE A 280 -5.71 8.26 2.42
CA ILE A 280 -4.26 8.05 2.44
C ILE A 280 -3.64 8.40 3.80
N ALA A 281 -4.14 9.45 4.46
CA ALA A 281 -3.68 9.86 5.78
C ALA A 281 -3.87 8.73 6.81
N PHE A 282 -5.07 8.14 6.85
CA PHE A 282 -5.35 7.00 7.72
C PHE A 282 -4.62 5.72 7.29
N PHE A 283 -4.51 5.48 5.98
CA PHE A 283 -3.82 4.31 5.44
C PHE A 283 -2.35 4.30 5.86
N ASN A 284 -1.61 5.38 5.63
CA ASN A 284 -0.19 5.44 5.97
C ASN A 284 0.05 5.51 7.48
N PHE A 285 -0.80 6.20 8.23
CA PHE A 285 -0.74 6.16 9.69
C PHE A 285 -0.88 4.73 10.21
N ALA A 286 -1.90 3.99 9.75
CA ALA A 286 -2.09 2.60 10.13
C ALA A 286 -0.95 1.70 9.62
N GLY A 287 -0.44 1.96 8.41
CA GLY A 287 0.71 1.29 7.80
C GLY A 287 1.96 1.34 8.67
N ILE A 288 2.43 2.55 9.00
CA ILE A 288 3.60 2.72 9.86
C ILE A 288 3.33 2.16 11.27
N SER A 289 2.12 2.36 11.81
CA SER A 289 1.76 1.81 13.12
C SER A 289 1.81 0.28 13.15
N VAL A 290 1.34 -0.41 12.11
CA VAL A 290 1.47 -1.88 12.00
C VAL A 290 2.93 -2.31 11.90
N THR A 291 3.76 -1.56 11.15
CA THR A 291 5.20 -1.84 11.07
C THR A 291 5.85 -1.73 12.44
N LYS A 292 5.53 -0.69 13.22
CA LYS A 292 6.06 -0.48 14.58
C LYS A 292 5.57 -1.52 15.58
N GLU A 293 4.27 -1.85 15.57
CA GLU A 293 3.63 -2.70 16.59
C GLU A 293 3.73 -4.20 16.29
N ILE A 294 3.93 -4.59 15.03
CA ILE A 294 3.97 -5.99 14.62
C ILE A 294 5.19 -6.31 13.75
N SER A 295 5.32 -5.70 12.57
CA SER A 295 6.47 -5.82 11.64
C SER A 295 6.11 -5.34 10.23
N ALA A 296 7.12 -5.00 9.41
CA ALA A 296 6.92 -4.67 8.00
C ALA A 296 6.32 -5.83 7.19
N THR A 297 6.73 -7.07 7.51
CA THR A 297 6.15 -8.27 6.89
C THR A 297 4.64 -8.39 7.10
N THR A 298 4.12 -8.02 8.28
CA THR A 298 2.67 -8.06 8.55
C THR A 298 1.94 -6.98 7.77
N ARG A 299 2.51 -5.76 7.68
CA ARG A 299 1.99 -4.69 6.82
C ARG A 299 1.82 -5.19 5.38
N MET A 300 2.79 -5.93 4.85
CA MET A 300 2.71 -6.47 3.49
C MET A 300 1.62 -7.51 3.30
N VAL A 301 1.39 -8.36 4.28
CA VAL A 301 0.27 -9.31 4.22
C VAL A 301 -1.07 -8.58 4.22
N LEU A 302 -1.21 -7.53 5.04
CA LEU A 302 -2.42 -6.72 5.05
C LEU A 302 -2.61 -5.93 3.75
N ASP A 303 -1.53 -5.43 3.15
CA ASP A 303 -1.56 -4.80 1.83
C ASP A 303 -2.04 -5.75 0.74
N SER A 304 -1.70 -7.04 0.82
CA SER A 304 -2.22 -8.06 -0.08
C SER A 304 -3.69 -8.39 0.15
N VAL A 305 -4.16 -8.37 1.40
CA VAL A 305 -5.59 -8.46 1.73
C VAL A 305 -6.36 -7.27 1.16
N ARG A 306 -5.81 -6.06 1.23
CA ARG A 306 -6.37 -4.88 0.55
C ARG A 306 -6.46 -5.10 -0.96
N THR A 307 -5.41 -5.61 -1.60
CA THR A 307 -5.41 -5.90 -3.05
C THR A 307 -6.54 -6.87 -3.44
N LEU A 308 -6.80 -7.88 -2.61
CA LEU A 308 -7.94 -8.80 -2.77
C LEU A 308 -9.28 -8.08 -2.75
N VAL A 309 -9.48 -7.19 -1.78
CA VAL A 309 -10.72 -6.42 -1.64
C VAL A 309 -10.94 -5.57 -2.89
N ILE A 310 -9.90 -4.86 -3.35
CA ILE A 310 -9.96 -4.03 -4.56
C ILE A 310 -10.29 -4.87 -5.78
N TRP A 311 -9.63 -6.01 -5.96
CA TRP A 311 -9.87 -6.92 -7.07
C TRP A 311 -11.31 -7.46 -7.08
N THR A 312 -11.82 -7.87 -5.92
CA THR A 312 -13.20 -8.34 -5.75
C THR A 312 -14.20 -7.25 -6.14
N VAL A 313 -14.01 -6.02 -5.65
CA VAL A 313 -14.86 -4.87 -6.00
C VAL A 313 -14.76 -4.55 -7.50
N ALA A 314 -13.56 -4.59 -8.08
CA ALA A 314 -13.35 -4.33 -9.50
C ALA A 314 -14.09 -5.34 -10.39
N LEU A 315 -14.14 -6.62 -10.00
CA LEU A 315 -14.93 -7.64 -10.71
C LEU A 315 -16.45 -7.41 -10.54
N LEU A 316 -16.91 -7.08 -9.33
CA LEU A 316 -18.33 -6.78 -9.08
C LEU A 316 -18.82 -5.59 -9.90
N LEU A 317 -17.98 -4.57 -10.06
CA LEU A 317 -18.27 -3.38 -10.87
C LEU A 317 -17.99 -3.57 -12.37
N GLN A 318 -17.62 -4.79 -12.81
CA GLN A 318 -17.29 -5.12 -14.20
C GLN A 318 -16.18 -4.24 -14.80
N TRP A 319 -15.23 -3.80 -13.98
CA TRP A 319 -14.10 -2.97 -14.40
C TRP A 319 -12.95 -3.76 -15.02
N GLN A 320 -13.02 -5.11 -15.06
CA GLN A 320 -11.99 -5.99 -15.62
C GLN A 320 -12.58 -7.24 -16.28
N ILE A 321 -11.91 -7.72 -17.32
CA ILE A 321 -12.23 -8.97 -18.04
C ILE A 321 -11.62 -10.16 -17.29
N PHE A 322 -12.37 -11.25 -17.17
CA PHE A 322 -11.99 -12.41 -16.37
C PHE A 322 -11.05 -13.36 -17.13
N HIS A 323 -9.80 -13.50 -16.66
CA HIS A 323 -8.83 -14.47 -17.18
C HIS A 323 -8.54 -15.59 -16.17
N TRP A 324 -8.88 -16.82 -16.52
CA TRP A 324 -8.72 -17.99 -15.63
C TRP A 324 -7.27 -18.25 -15.18
N LEU A 325 -6.28 -17.99 -16.05
CA LEU A 325 -4.88 -18.22 -15.72
C LEU A 325 -4.35 -17.18 -14.72
N GLN A 326 -4.82 -15.93 -14.81
CA GLN A 326 -4.56 -14.88 -13.83
C GLN A 326 -5.15 -15.24 -12.46
N VAL A 327 -6.34 -15.85 -12.41
CA VAL A 327 -6.96 -16.32 -11.16
C VAL A 327 -6.14 -17.42 -10.49
N LEU A 328 -5.58 -18.36 -11.27
CA LEU A 328 -4.69 -19.41 -10.75
C LEU A 328 -3.43 -18.79 -10.14
N GLY A 329 -2.76 -17.92 -10.90
CA GLY A 329 -1.55 -17.22 -10.43
C GLY A 329 -1.82 -16.41 -9.16
N PHE A 330 -2.92 -15.67 -9.13
CA PHE A 330 -3.37 -14.93 -7.95
C PHE A 330 -3.65 -15.84 -6.76
N SER A 331 -4.35 -16.96 -6.96
CA SER A 331 -4.63 -17.93 -5.88
C SER A 331 -3.35 -18.49 -5.26
N LEU A 332 -2.33 -18.76 -6.07
CA LEU A 332 -1.01 -19.18 -5.60
C LEU A 332 -0.31 -18.08 -4.82
N LEU A 333 -0.34 -16.83 -5.28
CA LEU A 333 0.19 -15.69 -4.53
C LEU A 333 -0.45 -15.61 -3.14
N LEU A 334 -1.79 -15.66 -3.06
CA LEU A 334 -2.51 -15.63 -1.80
C LEU A 334 -2.13 -16.77 -0.87
N PHE A 335 -2.05 -17.98 -1.42
CA PHE A 335 -1.68 -19.17 -0.66
C PHE A 335 -0.26 -19.04 -0.09
N GLY A 336 0.70 -18.61 -0.92
CA GLY A 336 2.07 -18.37 -0.49
C GLY A 336 2.19 -17.31 0.61
N MET A 337 1.41 -16.22 0.51
CA MET A 337 1.38 -15.17 1.54
C MET A 337 0.76 -15.66 2.85
N CYS A 338 -0.32 -16.43 2.78
CA CYS A 338 -0.95 -17.03 3.97
C CYS A 338 -0.02 -18.05 4.64
N LEU A 339 0.75 -18.79 3.85
CA LEU A 339 1.75 -19.73 4.34
C LEU A 339 2.90 -18.98 5.04
N TYR A 340 3.43 -17.95 4.39
CA TYR A 340 4.48 -17.08 4.96
C TYR A 340 4.07 -16.56 6.35
N ASN A 341 2.86 -16.02 6.47
CA ASN A 341 2.38 -15.39 7.70
C ASN A 341 1.74 -16.35 8.72
N ASN A 342 1.92 -17.67 8.57
CA ASN A 342 1.37 -18.69 9.48
C ASN A 342 -0.17 -18.68 9.65
N ILE A 343 -0.92 -18.01 8.78
CA ILE A 343 -2.38 -17.87 8.93
C ILE A 343 -3.05 -19.24 8.76
N LEU A 344 -2.62 -20.01 7.75
CA LEU A 344 -3.18 -21.33 7.44
C LEU A 344 -2.81 -22.38 8.48
N ILE A 345 -1.57 -22.39 8.95
CA ILE A 345 -1.06 -23.43 9.84
C ILE A 345 -1.53 -23.21 11.28
N SER A 346 -1.56 -21.98 11.79
CA SER A 346 -2.12 -21.70 13.12
C SER A 346 -3.61 -22.03 13.18
N ASN A 347 -4.41 -21.58 12.21
CA ASN A 347 -5.86 -21.83 12.22
C ASN A 347 -6.21 -23.27 11.85
N GLY A 348 -5.46 -23.89 10.92
CA GLY A 348 -5.61 -25.29 10.55
C GLY A 348 -5.25 -26.24 11.69
N ILE A 349 -4.10 -26.05 12.34
CA ILE A 349 -3.72 -26.84 13.52
C ILE A 349 -4.67 -26.56 14.69
N SER A 350 -5.12 -25.32 14.91
CA SER A 350 -6.11 -25.01 15.95
C SER A 350 -7.48 -25.61 15.65
N ALA A 351 -7.90 -25.67 14.40
CA ALA A 351 -9.17 -26.26 13.98
C ALA A 351 -9.10 -27.80 14.05
N VAL A 352 -8.01 -28.40 13.58
CA VAL A 352 -7.77 -29.85 13.69
C VAL A 352 -7.57 -30.27 15.13
N ARG A 353 -6.87 -29.47 15.95
CA ARG A 353 -6.73 -29.69 17.40
C ARG A 353 -8.06 -29.53 18.12
N ARG A 354 -8.86 -28.50 17.81
CA ARG A 354 -10.22 -28.35 18.37
C ARG A 354 -11.15 -29.47 17.92
N TRP A 355 -11.05 -29.91 16.67
CA TRP A 355 -11.81 -31.03 16.13
C TRP A 355 -11.40 -32.35 16.78
N TYR A 356 -10.10 -32.61 16.91
CA TYR A 356 -9.55 -33.79 17.58
C TYR A 356 -9.87 -33.80 19.08
N LEU A 357 -9.70 -32.69 19.79
CA LEU A 357 -10.05 -32.56 21.20
C LEU A 357 -11.57 -32.73 21.42
N ARG A 358 -12.42 -32.15 20.57
CA ARG A 358 -13.87 -32.39 20.60
C ARG A 358 -14.22 -33.86 20.35
N ARG A 359 -13.47 -34.54 19.46
CA ARG A 359 -13.70 -35.95 19.14
C ARG A 359 -13.19 -36.92 20.21
N VAL A 360 -12.13 -36.56 20.94
CA VAL A 360 -11.50 -37.40 21.96
C VAL A 360 -12.07 -37.17 23.36
N TYR A 361 -12.42 -35.93 23.73
CA TYR A 361 -12.84 -35.56 25.09
C TYR A 361 -14.31 -35.15 25.22
N GLY A 362 -15.09 -35.08 24.12
CA GLY A 362 -16.45 -34.55 24.15
C GLY A 362 -16.49 -33.06 24.51
N GLU A 363 -17.69 -32.45 24.55
CA GLU A 363 -17.89 -31.07 25.01
C GLU A 363 -17.61 -30.95 26.52
N MET A 364 -16.35 -31.02 26.95
CA MET A 364 -15.98 -30.48 28.26
C MET A 364 -15.93 -28.97 28.13
N THR A 365 -16.90 -28.32 28.77
CA THR A 365 -16.97 -26.89 29.06
C THR A 365 -15.58 -26.40 29.46
N GLU A 366 -15.06 -25.39 28.76
CA GLU A 366 -13.82 -24.72 29.13
C GLU A 366 -13.99 -24.15 30.56
N GLU A 367 -13.51 -24.86 31.57
CA GLU A 367 -13.22 -24.24 32.86
C GLU A 367 -12.08 -23.25 32.63
N ILE A 368 -12.45 -21.98 32.71
CA ILE A 368 -11.56 -20.83 32.71
C ILE A 368 -10.57 -21.03 33.85
N ILE A 369 -9.34 -21.45 33.53
CA ILE A 369 -8.24 -21.47 34.49
C ILE A 369 -7.88 -20.01 34.77
N VAL A 370 -8.47 -19.46 35.84
CA VAL A 370 -8.06 -18.18 36.43
C VAL A 370 -6.71 -18.42 37.11
N ASN A 371 -5.63 -18.04 36.45
CA ASN A 371 -4.31 -17.95 37.07
C ASN A 371 -4.35 -16.87 38.15
N ARG A 372 -4.57 -17.27 39.41
CA ARG A 372 -4.24 -16.44 40.56
C ARG A 372 -2.73 -16.55 40.76
N GLN A 373 -2.00 -15.45 40.60
CA GLN A 373 -0.61 -15.39 41.04
C GLN A 373 -0.58 -15.65 42.56
N ALA A 374 0.21 -16.65 42.96
CA ALA A 374 0.55 -16.86 44.36
C ALA A 374 1.69 -15.91 44.70
N ASP A 375 1.33 -14.70 45.15
CA ASP A 375 2.28 -13.83 45.85
C ASP A 375 2.31 -14.20 47.34
N ALA A 376 3.54 -14.16 47.86
CA ALA A 376 3.95 -14.45 49.23
C ALA A 376 3.47 -13.41 50.26
#